data_AF-A0AAN6UWK6-F1
#
_entry.id   AF-A0AAN6UWK6-F1
#
_cell.length_a   1.000
_cell.length_b   1.000
_cell.length_c   1.000
_cell.angle_alpha   90.00
_cell.angle_beta   90.00
_cell.angle_gamma   90.00
#
_symmetry.space_group_name_H-M   'P 1'
#
loop_
_entity.id
_entity.type
_entity.pdbx_description
1 polymer ?
#
loop_
_entity_poly.entity_id
_entity_poly.type
_entity_poly.pdbx_seq_one_letter_code
_entity_poly.pdbx_strand_id
1 'polypeptide(L)'
;MARPRRILFFTNSDFGQANVVLATAHALLHHDSQVEVHIASFRALEEAVHHTSTFALKTAPHKPHQDATTSTPITFHPLDGISWGPATFRPEVGVAATNDLTPGLINSAKNILLIPAVMLPWRPDEFLSLYRQAERILSDVRPDVTVIDPIFTPGLTLCHHLKTNWLVLAPNTLKDFALPMQPRLAMLWKYPLVCSALPYPLPRSLIPLNILLNLVAAYALLTNPRIRATTAHLRAAYADPTISLMTANEMGVLRAPPAGLRVLCAISPDLDYPLSVIPPHLVPCGPIVRAVAPLGRGGRGVMDADEPGSLEAWLTRAGAQTIYVNLGTHLRADVAEAREMAGAFRDVLDRAEAVGFGGGRLQVLWKLGRKTGAVGGEKLERNKFEGEWKGVCDVLRPEMENGRVKVTDWVDAEPKAVLESGGVVCSVNHGGANSFYEALW
;
A
#
# COMPACT_ATOMS: atom_id res chain seq x y z
N MET A 1 -27.61 29.03 4.92
CA MET A 1 -26.36 28.37 5.35
C MET A 1 -25.70 27.77 4.12
N ALA A 2 -24.38 27.93 3.95
CA ALA A 2 -23.66 27.33 2.82
C ALA A 2 -23.68 25.80 2.94
N ARG A 3 -23.78 25.09 1.80
CA ARG A 3 -23.73 23.61 1.81
C ARG A 3 -22.34 23.14 2.31
N PRO A 4 -22.24 22.04 3.07
CA PRO A 4 -20.96 21.45 3.43
C PRO A 4 -20.12 21.13 2.19
N ARG A 5 -18.79 21.23 2.32
CA ARG A 5 -17.87 20.92 1.23
C ARG A 5 -17.69 19.41 1.13
N ARG A 6 -17.95 18.83 -0.03
CA ARG A 6 -17.91 17.37 -0.24
C ARG A 6 -16.62 16.95 -0.93
N ILE A 7 -15.94 15.98 -0.31
CA ILE A 7 -14.76 15.35 -0.88
C ILE A 7 -15.10 13.88 -1.14
N LEU A 8 -14.95 13.44 -2.38
CA LEU A 8 -15.15 12.03 -2.76
C LEU A 8 -13.82 11.37 -3.07
N PHE A 9 -13.48 10.32 -2.34
CA PHE A 9 -12.33 9.48 -2.61
C PHE A 9 -12.73 8.25 -3.42
N PHE A 10 -12.00 7.93 -4.49
CA PHE A 10 -12.06 6.64 -5.17
C PHE A 10 -10.76 5.87 -4.90
N THR A 11 -10.85 4.68 -4.32
CA THR A 11 -9.68 3.86 -3.99
C THR A 11 -9.95 2.37 -4.09
N ASN A 12 -8.90 1.62 -4.39
CA ASN A 12 -8.87 0.17 -4.22
C ASN A 12 -8.97 -0.20 -2.72
N SER A 13 -9.38 -1.44 -2.41
CA SER A 13 -9.47 -1.92 -1.02
C SER A 13 -8.14 -2.47 -0.47
N ASP A 14 -7.12 -2.54 -1.31
CA ASP A 14 -5.79 -2.99 -0.95
C ASP A 14 -5.13 -1.96 -0.03
N PHE A 15 -4.71 -2.34 1.19
CA PHE A 15 -4.17 -1.40 2.19
C PHE A 15 -2.93 -0.63 1.71
N GLY A 16 -2.16 -1.17 0.76
CA GLY A 16 -1.07 -0.46 0.08
C GLY A 16 -1.53 0.86 -0.55
N GLN A 17 -2.76 0.88 -1.06
CA GLN A 17 -3.41 2.05 -1.67
C GLN A 17 -4.33 2.78 -0.67
N ALA A 18 -5.17 2.04 0.04
CA ALA A 18 -6.23 2.63 0.86
C ALA A 18 -5.73 3.34 2.13
N ASN A 19 -4.57 2.98 2.69
CA ASN A 19 -4.12 3.53 3.97
C ASN A 19 -3.95 5.06 3.92
N VAL A 20 -3.41 5.61 2.82
CA VAL A 20 -3.24 7.06 2.69
C VAL A 20 -4.57 7.79 2.57
N VAL A 21 -5.58 7.16 1.96
CA VAL A 21 -6.96 7.68 1.90
C VAL A 21 -7.59 7.70 3.28
N LEU A 22 -7.48 6.60 4.05
CA LEU A 22 -8.00 6.52 5.42
C LEU A 22 -7.31 7.55 6.34
N ALA A 23 -5.99 7.69 6.25
CA ALA A 23 -5.21 8.68 7.00
C ALA A 23 -5.64 10.11 6.67
N THR A 24 -5.79 10.42 5.37
CA THR A 24 -6.23 11.74 4.90
C THR A 24 -7.65 12.04 5.36
N ALA A 25 -8.56 11.06 5.26
CA ALA A 25 -9.93 11.21 5.74
C ALA A 25 -9.95 11.52 7.25
N HIS A 26 -9.22 10.76 8.07
CA HIS A 26 -9.09 11.03 9.50
C HIS A 26 -8.60 12.47 9.78
N ALA A 27 -7.56 12.92 9.08
CA ALA A 27 -7.02 14.27 9.24
C ALA A 27 -8.02 15.36 8.82
N LEU A 28 -8.79 15.14 7.74
CA LEU A 28 -9.83 16.08 7.30
C LEU A 28 -10.92 16.27 8.36
N LEU A 29 -11.39 15.18 8.98
CA LEU A 29 -12.40 15.25 10.06
C LEU A 29 -11.91 16.01 11.30
N HIS A 30 -10.59 16.01 11.57
CA HIS A 30 -9.98 16.80 12.66
C HIS A 30 -9.82 18.27 12.29
N HIS A 31 -9.55 18.54 11.02
CA HIS A 31 -9.24 19.89 10.55
C HIS A 31 -10.51 20.74 10.45
N ASP A 32 -11.55 20.22 9.78
CA ASP A 32 -12.74 20.97 9.43
C ASP A 32 -14.03 20.14 9.56
N SER A 33 -14.88 20.53 10.50
CA SER A 33 -16.19 19.92 10.77
C SER A 33 -17.23 20.20 9.68
N GLN A 34 -16.95 21.12 8.74
CA GLN A 34 -17.84 21.44 7.61
C GLN A 34 -17.54 20.64 6.34
N VAL A 35 -16.60 19.69 6.40
CA VAL A 35 -16.27 18.80 5.28
C VAL A 35 -17.02 17.49 5.42
N GLU A 36 -17.77 17.14 4.37
CA GLU A 36 -18.38 15.82 4.19
C GLU A 36 -17.41 14.93 3.42
N VAL A 37 -16.95 13.85 4.06
CA VAL A 37 -16.02 12.88 3.45
C VAL A 37 -16.79 11.65 2.97
N HIS A 38 -16.62 11.35 1.68
CA HIS A 38 -17.17 10.17 1.03
C HIS A 38 -16.03 9.28 0.53
N ILE A 39 -16.11 7.96 0.77
CA ILE A 39 -15.13 6.99 0.27
C ILE A 39 -15.87 5.95 -0.57
N ALA A 40 -15.54 5.88 -1.85
CA ALA A 40 -15.96 4.83 -2.76
C ALA A 40 -14.86 3.80 -2.94
N SER A 41 -15.13 2.57 -2.50
CA SER A 41 -14.18 1.46 -2.57
C SER A 41 -14.90 0.11 -2.53
N PHE A 42 -14.17 -0.99 -2.67
CA PHE A 42 -14.70 -2.34 -2.60
C PHE A 42 -15.05 -2.70 -1.14
N ARG A 43 -16.06 -3.56 -0.95
CA ARG A 43 -16.61 -3.93 0.37
C ARG A 43 -15.58 -4.39 1.40
N ALA A 44 -14.46 -4.97 0.96
CA ALA A 44 -13.37 -5.36 1.84
C ALA A 44 -12.78 -4.20 2.67
N LEU A 45 -12.97 -2.94 2.25
CA LEU A 45 -12.50 -1.75 2.97
C LEU A 45 -13.55 -1.16 3.94
N GLU A 46 -14.81 -1.59 3.87
CA GLU A 46 -15.94 -0.97 4.60
C GLU A 46 -15.70 -0.90 6.11
N GLU A 47 -15.24 -2.00 6.70
CA GLU A 47 -14.97 -2.09 8.13
C GLU A 47 -13.82 -1.13 8.56
N ALA A 48 -12.78 -1.01 7.73
CA ALA A 48 -11.68 -0.09 7.98
C ALA A 48 -12.10 1.39 7.88
N VAL A 49 -13.01 1.72 6.95
CA VAL A 49 -13.62 3.05 6.86
C VAL A 49 -14.45 3.36 8.09
N HIS A 50 -15.29 2.41 8.53
CA HIS A 50 -16.11 2.59 9.74
C HIS A 50 -15.27 2.81 10.99
N HIS A 51 -14.18 2.03 11.15
CA HIS A 51 -13.25 2.20 12.26
C HIS A 51 -12.53 3.55 12.20
N THR A 52 -12.02 3.93 11.02
CA THR A 52 -11.36 5.23 10.82
C THR A 52 -12.30 6.38 11.16
N SER A 53 -13.55 6.31 10.70
CA SER A 53 -14.58 7.30 10.98
C SER A 53 -14.87 7.39 12.48
N THR A 54 -15.11 6.25 13.13
CA THR A 54 -15.44 6.21 14.55
C THR A 54 -14.28 6.71 15.40
N PHE A 55 -13.05 6.31 15.08
CA PHE A 55 -11.85 6.77 15.75
C PHE A 55 -11.69 8.27 15.59
N ALA A 56 -11.81 8.79 14.35
CA ALA A 56 -11.65 10.21 14.08
C ALA A 56 -12.65 11.09 14.84
N LEU A 57 -13.90 10.66 14.95
CA LEU A 57 -14.94 11.38 15.70
C LEU A 57 -14.69 11.36 17.21
N LYS A 58 -14.11 10.28 17.74
CA LYS A 58 -13.78 10.17 19.17
C LYS A 58 -12.56 11.02 19.55
N THR A 59 -11.61 11.18 18.65
CA THR A 59 -10.34 11.89 18.91
C THR A 59 -10.34 13.34 18.45
N ALA A 60 -11.34 13.77 17.68
CA ALA A 60 -11.45 15.14 17.21
C ALA A 60 -11.51 16.14 18.39
N PRO A 61 -10.74 17.23 18.35
CA PRO A 61 -10.70 18.22 19.44
C PRO A 61 -12.06 18.91 19.58
N HIS A 62 -12.59 18.95 20.81
CA HIS A 62 -13.75 19.79 21.15
C HIS A 62 -13.37 21.28 20.98
N LYS A 63 -13.90 21.95 19.95
CA LYS A 63 -13.69 23.39 19.76
C LYS A 63 -14.69 24.17 20.65
N PRO A 64 -14.26 24.97 21.65
CA PRO A 64 -15.13 25.57 22.67
C PRO A 64 -16.19 26.57 22.19
N HIS A 65 -16.21 26.93 20.90
CA HIS A 65 -17.08 27.98 20.35
C HIS A 65 -17.69 27.62 18.98
N GLN A 66 -17.73 26.33 18.63
CA GLN A 66 -18.55 25.88 17.50
C GLN A 66 -19.89 25.41 18.07
N ASP A 67 -20.99 26.07 17.66
CA ASP A 67 -22.32 25.48 17.73
C ASP A 67 -22.24 24.05 17.21
N ALA A 68 -22.99 23.13 17.83
CA ALA A 68 -22.88 21.67 17.72
C ALA A 68 -23.10 21.07 16.31
N THR A 69 -22.35 21.52 15.30
CA THR A 69 -22.10 20.78 14.06
C THR A 69 -20.97 19.81 14.33
N THR A 70 -21.31 18.71 15.00
CA THR A 70 -20.47 17.52 15.11
C THR A 70 -20.04 17.08 13.72
N SER A 71 -18.73 16.91 13.49
CA SER A 71 -18.20 16.32 12.26
C SER A 71 -19.02 15.08 11.90
N THR A 72 -19.42 14.96 10.63
CA THR A 72 -20.24 13.82 10.20
C THR A 72 -19.37 12.58 9.99
N PRO A 73 -19.89 11.37 10.26
CA PRO A 73 -19.20 10.13 9.90
C PRO A 73 -18.86 10.08 8.41
N ILE A 74 -17.77 9.38 8.08
CA ILE A 74 -17.40 9.10 6.70
C ILE A 74 -18.51 8.28 6.05
N THR A 75 -18.99 8.71 4.88
CA THR A 75 -19.99 7.97 4.11
C THR A 75 -19.28 7.00 3.16
N PHE A 76 -19.54 5.70 3.31
CA PHE A 76 -18.98 4.67 2.45
C PHE A 76 -19.90 4.35 1.28
N HIS A 77 -19.34 4.29 0.06
CA HIS A 77 -20.03 3.91 -1.16
C HIS A 77 -19.44 2.61 -1.70
N PRO A 78 -20.13 1.46 -1.56
CA PRO A 78 -19.58 0.19 -1.99
C PRO A 78 -19.50 0.09 -3.51
N LEU A 79 -18.35 -0.36 -4.01
CA LEU A 79 -18.16 -0.81 -5.38
C LEU A 79 -18.28 -2.34 -5.42
N ASP A 80 -19.10 -2.83 -6.34
CA ASP A 80 -19.28 -4.25 -6.61
C ASP A 80 -18.31 -4.69 -7.72
N GLY A 81 -17.47 -5.69 -7.42
CA GLY A 81 -16.46 -6.20 -8.34
C GLY A 81 -15.22 -6.68 -7.61
N ILE A 82 -14.12 -6.79 -8.35
CA ILE A 82 -12.83 -7.22 -7.84
C ILE A 82 -11.90 -6.02 -7.65
N SER A 83 -11.26 -5.89 -6.48
CA SER A 83 -10.25 -4.85 -6.25
C SER A 83 -8.97 -5.13 -7.05
N TRP A 84 -8.13 -4.10 -7.18
CA TRP A 84 -6.87 -4.14 -7.90
C TRP A 84 -5.98 -5.34 -7.53
N GLY A 85 -5.74 -5.59 -6.25
CA GLY A 85 -4.85 -6.68 -5.81
C GLY A 85 -5.34 -8.03 -6.33
N PRO A 86 -6.51 -8.53 -5.89
CA PRO A 86 -7.03 -9.81 -6.39
C PRO A 86 -7.14 -9.90 -7.92
N ALA A 87 -7.40 -8.78 -8.62
CA ALA A 87 -7.38 -8.74 -10.07
C ALA A 87 -5.97 -8.99 -10.64
N THR A 88 -4.92 -8.37 -10.08
CA THR A 88 -3.52 -8.62 -10.49
C THR A 88 -3.03 -10.05 -10.22
N PHE A 89 -3.54 -10.70 -9.15
CA PHE A 89 -3.15 -12.06 -8.78
C PHE A 89 -3.80 -13.16 -9.65
N ARG A 90 -4.67 -12.82 -10.60
CA ARG A 90 -5.27 -13.82 -11.49
C ARG A 90 -4.21 -14.46 -12.40
N PRO A 91 -4.28 -15.78 -12.65
CA PRO A 91 -3.30 -16.48 -13.49
C PRO A 91 -3.12 -15.85 -14.88
N GLU A 92 -4.20 -15.37 -15.51
CA GLU A 92 -4.14 -14.74 -16.83
C GLU A 92 -3.55 -13.32 -16.83
N VAL A 93 -3.38 -12.70 -15.66
CA VAL A 93 -2.75 -11.39 -15.48
C VAL A 93 -1.25 -11.55 -15.22
N GLY A 94 -0.85 -12.62 -14.53
CA GLY A 94 0.55 -13.08 -14.46
C GLY A 94 1.46 -12.34 -13.46
N VAL A 95 0.98 -11.29 -12.79
CA VAL A 95 1.79 -10.47 -11.86
C VAL A 95 2.28 -11.28 -10.65
N ALA A 96 1.44 -12.20 -10.14
CA ALA A 96 1.82 -13.06 -9.02
C ALA A 96 3.06 -13.92 -9.35
N ALA A 97 3.10 -14.49 -10.55
CA ALA A 97 4.17 -15.39 -10.98
C ALA A 97 5.53 -14.68 -11.12
N THR A 98 5.53 -13.35 -11.25
CA THR A 98 6.78 -12.58 -11.34
C THR A 98 7.39 -12.25 -9.97
N ASN A 99 6.63 -12.36 -8.88
CA ASN A 99 7.12 -12.04 -7.54
C ASN A 99 8.15 -13.05 -7.02
N ASP A 100 8.07 -14.31 -7.46
CA ASP A 100 9.02 -15.37 -7.08
C ASP A 100 10.26 -15.43 -8.00
N LEU A 101 10.36 -14.54 -9.00
CA LEU A 101 11.48 -14.56 -9.93
C LEU A 101 12.72 -13.90 -9.33
N THR A 102 13.85 -14.60 -9.38
CA THR A 102 15.14 -14.01 -9.03
C THR A 102 15.47 -12.85 -9.97
N PRO A 103 15.84 -11.67 -9.44
CA PRO A 103 16.22 -10.52 -10.25
C PRO A 103 17.37 -10.81 -11.23
N GLY A 104 17.27 -10.26 -12.43
CA GLY A 104 18.24 -10.41 -13.51
C GLY A 104 17.66 -9.89 -14.82
N LEU A 105 18.48 -9.68 -15.86
CA LEU A 105 18.06 -9.04 -17.10
C LEU A 105 16.74 -9.61 -17.66
N ILE A 106 16.65 -10.93 -17.81
CA ILE A 106 15.48 -11.60 -18.39
C ILE A 106 14.26 -11.49 -17.48
N ASN A 107 14.41 -11.76 -16.18
CA ASN A 107 13.30 -11.78 -15.25
C ASN A 107 12.78 -10.37 -14.93
N SER A 108 13.68 -9.40 -14.80
CA SER A 108 13.32 -7.98 -14.67
C SER A 108 12.58 -7.49 -15.92
N ALA A 109 13.05 -7.84 -17.12
CA ALA A 109 12.35 -7.51 -18.37
C ALA A 109 10.95 -8.15 -18.43
N LYS A 110 10.80 -9.42 -18.04
CA LYS A 110 9.49 -10.09 -17.93
C LYS A 110 8.55 -9.35 -16.98
N ASN A 111 9.04 -8.94 -15.82
CA ASN A 111 8.25 -8.18 -14.85
C ASN A 111 7.84 -6.80 -15.41
N ILE A 112 8.76 -6.09 -16.06
CA ILE A 112 8.49 -4.80 -16.69
C ILE A 112 7.45 -4.89 -17.81
N LEU A 113 7.44 -5.97 -18.58
CA LEU A 113 6.40 -6.21 -19.60
C LEU A 113 4.98 -6.31 -19.02
N LEU A 114 4.84 -6.59 -17.71
CA LEU A 114 3.56 -6.65 -17.01
C LEU A 114 3.09 -5.30 -16.45
N ILE A 115 3.88 -4.22 -16.54
CA ILE A 115 3.47 -2.88 -16.05
C ILE A 115 2.07 -2.46 -16.55
N PRO A 116 1.69 -2.63 -17.83
CA PRO A 116 0.33 -2.30 -18.26
C PRO A 116 -0.75 -3.15 -17.58
N ALA A 117 -0.44 -4.40 -17.23
CA ALA A 117 -1.34 -5.30 -16.54
C ALA A 117 -1.51 -4.93 -15.06
N VAL A 118 -0.48 -4.31 -14.45
CA VAL A 118 -0.54 -3.68 -13.12
C VAL A 118 -1.41 -2.42 -13.15
N MET A 119 -1.30 -1.58 -14.19
CA MET A 119 -2.14 -0.38 -14.32
C MET A 119 -3.59 -0.69 -14.70
N LEU A 120 -3.83 -1.80 -15.39
CA LEU A 120 -5.14 -2.21 -15.89
C LEU A 120 -5.34 -3.73 -15.71
N PRO A 121 -5.58 -4.19 -14.48
CA PRO A 121 -5.73 -5.62 -14.19
C PRO A 121 -7.11 -6.18 -14.55
N TRP A 122 -8.13 -5.32 -14.65
CA TRP A 122 -9.51 -5.72 -14.94
C TRP A 122 -9.71 -6.14 -16.40
N ARG A 123 -10.64 -7.07 -16.61
CA ARG A 123 -11.16 -7.38 -17.96
C ARG A 123 -12.00 -6.19 -18.46
N PRO A 124 -12.19 -6.01 -19.79
CA PRO A 124 -12.94 -4.88 -20.34
C PRO A 124 -14.36 -4.70 -19.74
N ASP A 125 -15.13 -5.78 -19.56
CA ASP A 125 -16.47 -5.71 -18.99
C ASP A 125 -16.46 -5.31 -17.50
N GLU A 126 -15.49 -5.83 -16.75
CA GLU A 126 -15.29 -5.47 -15.33
C GLU A 126 -14.93 -4.00 -15.19
N PHE A 127 -14.03 -3.51 -16.06
CA PHE A 127 -13.66 -2.10 -16.12
C PHE A 127 -14.87 -1.22 -16.43
N LEU A 128 -15.68 -1.57 -17.44
CA LEU A 128 -16.88 -0.83 -17.82
C LEU A 128 -17.91 -0.79 -16.68
N SER A 129 -18.08 -1.92 -15.97
CA SER A 129 -18.94 -1.99 -14.79
C SER A 129 -18.47 -1.04 -13.69
N LEU A 130 -17.18 -1.05 -13.35
CA LEU A 130 -16.61 -0.16 -12.34
C LEU A 130 -16.69 1.32 -12.75
N TYR A 131 -16.47 1.62 -14.04
CA TYR A 131 -16.61 2.96 -14.59
C TYR A 131 -18.05 3.49 -14.40
N ARG A 132 -19.08 2.69 -14.75
CA ARG A 132 -20.49 3.04 -14.56
C ARG A 132 -20.88 3.21 -13.10
N GLN A 133 -20.31 2.39 -12.21
CA GLN A 133 -20.52 2.54 -10.77
C GLN A 133 -19.93 3.84 -10.24
N ALA A 134 -18.68 4.15 -10.63
CA ALA A 134 -18.04 5.41 -10.26
C ALA A 134 -18.80 6.62 -10.81
N GLU A 135 -19.34 6.53 -12.04
CA GLU A 135 -20.16 7.59 -12.65
C GLU A 135 -21.44 7.85 -11.85
N ARG A 136 -22.15 6.79 -11.43
CA ARG A 136 -23.33 6.91 -10.57
C ARG A 136 -23.00 7.56 -9.23
N ILE A 137 -21.97 7.09 -8.54
CA ILE A 137 -21.55 7.65 -7.24
C ILE A 137 -21.15 9.12 -7.39
N LEU A 138 -20.41 9.47 -8.44
CA LEU A 138 -20.02 10.86 -8.72
C LEU A 138 -21.25 11.76 -8.92
N SER A 139 -22.25 11.28 -9.66
CA SER A 139 -23.53 11.96 -9.89
C SER A 139 -24.36 12.10 -8.61
N ASP A 140 -24.38 11.09 -7.74
CA ASP A 140 -25.15 11.09 -6.51
C ASP A 140 -24.54 12.02 -5.45
N VAL A 141 -23.22 11.95 -5.27
CA VAL A 141 -22.48 12.74 -4.26
C VAL A 141 -22.39 14.21 -4.67
N ARG A 142 -22.12 14.49 -5.96
CA ARG A 142 -21.79 15.83 -6.50
C ARG A 142 -20.70 16.53 -5.68
N PRO A 143 -19.49 15.94 -5.62
CA PRO A 143 -18.40 16.44 -4.80
C PRO A 143 -17.88 17.80 -5.30
N ASP A 144 -17.34 18.60 -4.40
CA ASP A 144 -16.58 19.82 -4.75
C ASP A 144 -15.18 19.47 -5.28
N VAL A 145 -14.61 18.36 -4.82
CA VAL A 145 -13.38 17.78 -5.35
C VAL A 145 -13.40 16.25 -5.25
N THR A 146 -12.93 15.59 -6.31
CA THR A 146 -12.74 14.14 -6.34
C THR A 146 -11.25 13.81 -6.19
N VAL A 147 -10.92 12.91 -5.27
CA VAL A 147 -9.57 12.44 -5.00
C VAL A 147 -9.46 10.99 -5.44
N ILE A 148 -8.48 10.66 -6.28
CA ILE A 148 -8.39 9.33 -6.90
C ILE A 148 -7.04 8.68 -6.61
N ASP A 149 -7.08 7.42 -6.24
CA ASP A 149 -5.92 6.54 -6.16
C ASP A 149 -5.26 6.36 -7.55
N PRO A 150 -3.92 6.42 -7.68
CA PRO A 150 -3.24 6.41 -8.97
C PRO A 150 -3.36 5.09 -9.76
N ILE A 151 -3.82 4.00 -9.14
CA ILE A 151 -4.04 2.72 -9.80
C ILE A 151 -5.52 2.29 -9.78
N PHE A 152 -6.43 3.19 -9.41
CA PHE A 152 -7.86 3.06 -9.64
C PHE A 152 -8.27 3.66 -11.00
N THR A 153 -7.80 3.01 -12.06
CA THR A 153 -7.94 3.44 -13.47
C THR A 153 -9.38 3.75 -13.92
N PRO A 154 -10.45 3.06 -13.46
CA PRO A 154 -11.82 3.45 -13.79
C PRO A 154 -12.17 4.87 -13.35
N GLY A 155 -11.81 5.26 -12.12
CA GLY A 155 -12.06 6.60 -11.58
C GLY A 155 -11.23 7.68 -12.27
N LEU A 156 -9.95 7.40 -12.54
CA LEU A 156 -9.07 8.30 -13.29
C LEU A 156 -9.63 8.60 -14.68
N THR A 157 -10.03 7.54 -15.40
CA THR A 157 -10.59 7.65 -16.75
C THR A 157 -11.88 8.45 -16.73
N LEU A 158 -12.79 8.16 -15.78
CA LEU A 158 -14.06 8.87 -15.63
C LEU A 158 -13.86 10.37 -15.38
N CYS A 159 -13.05 10.73 -14.38
CA CYS A 159 -12.88 12.13 -14.00
C CYS A 159 -12.12 12.91 -15.08
N HIS A 160 -11.18 12.27 -15.79
CA HIS A 160 -10.54 12.87 -16.95
C HIS A 160 -11.52 13.10 -18.10
N HIS A 161 -12.33 12.10 -18.44
CA HIS A 161 -13.31 12.18 -19.52
C HIS A 161 -14.38 13.25 -19.24
N LEU A 162 -14.97 13.24 -18.04
CA LEU A 162 -16.00 14.20 -17.64
C LEU A 162 -15.44 15.59 -17.26
N LYS A 163 -14.10 15.76 -17.26
CA LYS A 163 -13.40 17.00 -16.90
C LYS A 163 -13.87 17.56 -15.54
N THR A 164 -14.00 16.69 -14.55
CA THR A 164 -14.42 17.09 -13.20
C THR A 164 -13.30 17.83 -12.47
N ASN A 165 -13.60 18.41 -11.30
CA ASN A 165 -12.55 18.90 -10.42
C ASN A 165 -11.94 17.73 -9.65
N TRP A 166 -10.77 17.26 -10.07
CA TRP A 166 -10.14 16.09 -9.47
C TRP A 166 -8.63 16.22 -9.29
N LEU A 167 -8.11 15.45 -8.35
CA LEU A 167 -6.68 15.31 -8.05
C LEU A 167 -6.35 13.86 -7.72
N VAL A 168 -5.06 13.54 -7.68
CA VAL A 168 -4.56 12.21 -7.31
C VAL A 168 -3.96 12.25 -5.91
N LEU A 169 -4.23 11.22 -5.11
CA LEU A 169 -3.53 10.97 -3.86
C LEU A 169 -2.74 9.67 -4.00
N ALA A 170 -1.42 9.79 -4.15
CA ALA A 170 -0.52 8.67 -4.40
C ALA A 170 0.23 8.23 -3.13
N PRO A 171 0.20 6.93 -2.78
CA PRO A 171 0.95 6.41 -1.64
C PRO A 171 2.46 6.26 -1.90
N ASN A 172 2.89 6.41 -3.16
CA ASN A 172 4.23 6.07 -3.62
C ASN A 172 5.19 7.27 -3.63
N THR A 173 6.44 6.99 -4.00
CA THR A 173 7.53 7.94 -4.22
C THR A 173 7.17 9.02 -5.27
N LEU A 174 7.65 10.25 -5.06
CA LEU A 174 7.68 11.35 -6.02
C LEU A 174 8.36 10.94 -7.32
N LYS A 175 9.38 10.07 -7.27
CA LYS A 175 10.12 9.58 -8.44
C LYS A 175 9.14 9.08 -9.50
N ASP A 176 8.16 8.27 -9.13
CA ASP A 176 7.27 7.60 -10.07
C ASP A 176 6.39 8.56 -10.90
N PHE A 177 6.27 9.81 -10.45
CA PHE A 177 5.51 10.86 -11.15
C PHE A 177 6.41 11.97 -11.72
N ALA A 178 7.69 12.04 -11.33
CA ALA A 178 8.60 13.10 -11.70
C ALA A 178 9.60 12.74 -12.82
N LEU A 179 9.80 11.45 -13.10
CA LEU A 179 10.91 10.98 -13.95
C LEU A 179 10.95 11.58 -15.37
N PRO A 180 9.85 11.60 -16.15
CA PRO A 180 9.83 12.15 -17.50
C PRO A 180 10.18 13.65 -17.57
N MET A 181 10.06 14.35 -16.44
CA MET A 181 10.35 15.78 -16.32
C MET A 181 11.74 16.07 -15.77
N GLN A 182 12.53 15.03 -15.45
CA GLN A 182 13.91 15.24 -15.02
C GLN A 182 14.79 15.69 -16.20
N PRO A 183 15.66 16.69 -16.01
CA PRO A 183 16.48 17.24 -17.09
C PRO A 183 17.50 16.22 -17.60
N ARG A 184 17.99 16.43 -18.83
CA ARG A 184 19.08 15.64 -19.44
C ARG A 184 18.80 14.13 -19.48
N LEU A 185 17.54 13.74 -19.65
CA LEU A 185 17.09 12.34 -19.70
C LEU A 185 17.53 11.53 -18.46
N ALA A 186 17.56 12.17 -17.28
CA ALA A 186 18.04 11.51 -16.06
C ALA A 186 17.24 10.26 -15.68
N MET A 187 16.01 10.11 -16.16
CA MET A 187 15.24 8.86 -16.03
C MET A 187 15.97 7.62 -16.58
N LEU A 188 16.87 7.80 -17.56
CA LEU A 188 17.57 6.70 -18.22
C LEU A 188 18.88 6.30 -17.52
N TRP A 189 19.60 7.25 -16.92
CA TRP A 189 20.96 7.02 -16.41
C TRP A 189 21.16 7.32 -14.93
N LYS A 190 20.25 8.05 -14.28
CA LYS A 190 20.38 8.45 -12.86
C LYS A 190 19.49 7.62 -11.94
N TYR A 191 18.26 7.33 -12.38
CA TYR A 191 17.25 6.68 -11.55
C TYR A 191 16.96 5.26 -12.05
N PRO A 192 16.91 4.25 -11.16
CA PRO A 192 16.53 2.90 -11.55
C PRO A 192 15.06 2.86 -11.94
N LEU A 193 14.76 2.15 -13.04
CA LEU A 193 13.38 1.88 -13.44
C LEU A 193 12.67 1.06 -12.36
N VAL A 194 11.38 1.33 -12.13
CA VAL A 194 10.53 0.50 -11.27
C VAL A 194 10.53 -0.96 -11.76
N CYS A 195 10.44 -1.93 -10.84
CA CYS A 195 10.51 -3.37 -11.14
C CYS A 195 11.84 -3.88 -11.72
N SER A 196 12.89 -3.06 -11.80
CA SER A 196 14.18 -3.47 -12.36
C SER A 196 15.10 -4.24 -11.39
N ALA A 197 14.87 -4.07 -10.08
CA ALA A 197 15.76 -4.50 -8.98
C ALA A 197 17.17 -3.89 -9.04
N LEU A 198 17.33 -2.78 -9.76
CA LEU A 198 18.60 -2.04 -9.80
C LEU A 198 18.77 -1.19 -8.54
N PRO A 199 19.99 -1.08 -8.00
CA PRO A 199 20.26 -0.28 -6.82
C PRO A 199 20.24 1.22 -7.13
N TYR A 200 20.15 2.02 -6.06
CA TYR A 200 20.39 3.46 -6.10
C TYR A 200 21.51 3.83 -5.10
N PRO A 201 22.47 4.70 -5.46
CA PRO A 201 22.67 5.33 -6.77
C PRO A 201 23.03 4.30 -7.85
N LEU A 202 22.64 4.57 -9.10
CA LEU A 202 22.86 3.62 -10.20
C LEU A 202 24.36 3.51 -10.55
N PRO A 203 24.99 2.33 -10.43
CA PRO A 203 26.37 2.12 -10.85
C PRO A 203 26.53 2.37 -12.35
N ARG A 204 27.67 2.94 -12.76
CA ARG A 204 27.94 3.27 -14.18
C ARG A 204 27.84 2.06 -15.11
N SER A 205 28.24 0.88 -14.62
CA SER A 205 28.14 -0.38 -15.35
C SER A 205 26.70 -0.85 -15.60
N LEU A 206 25.73 -0.38 -14.81
CA LEU A 206 24.31 -0.75 -14.92
C LEU A 206 23.47 0.28 -15.70
N ILE A 207 24.06 1.41 -16.11
CA ILE A 207 23.38 2.42 -16.94
C ILE A 207 22.86 1.80 -18.26
N PRO A 208 23.65 1.03 -19.04
CA PRO A 208 23.15 0.42 -20.27
C PRO A 208 21.97 -0.52 -20.03
N LEU A 209 22.00 -1.28 -18.93
CA LEU A 209 20.91 -2.16 -18.53
C LEU A 209 19.65 -1.36 -18.18
N ASN A 210 19.77 -0.28 -17.41
CA ASN A 210 18.64 0.58 -17.09
C ASN A 210 18.01 1.22 -18.34
N ILE A 211 18.84 1.67 -19.29
CA ILE A 211 18.37 2.17 -20.59
C ILE A 211 17.57 1.10 -21.32
N LEU A 212 18.11 -0.12 -21.44
CA LEU A 212 17.43 -1.24 -22.08
C LEU A 212 16.08 -1.53 -21.41
N LEU A 213 16.03 -1.60 -20.09
CA LEU A 213 14.80 -1.85 -19.35
C LEU A 213 13.76 -0.73 -19.52
N ASN A 214 14.19 0.54 -19.62
CA ASN A 214 13.29 1.64 -19.97
C ASN A 214 12.69 1.48 -21.38
N LEU A 215 13.48 0.99 -22.35
CA LEU A 215 12.97 0.67 -23.68
C LEU A 215 11.97 -0.48 -23.65
N VAL A 216 12.18 -1.49 -22.80
CA VAL A 216 11.19 -2.57 -22.57
C VAL A 216 9.89 -2.01 -22.01
N ALA A 217 9.95 -1.10 -21.02
CA ALA A 217 8.77 -0.44 -20.46
C ALA A 217 8.02 0.38 -21.52
N ALA A 218 8.75 1.16 -22.33
CA ALA A 218 8.18 1.92 -23.43
C ALA A 218 7.50 1.01 -24.47
N TYR A 219 8.16 -0.08 -24.86
CA TYR A 219 7.57 -1.09 -25.74
C TYR A 219 6.28 -1.67 -25.14
N ALA A 220 6.30 -2.07 -23.87
CA ALA A 220 5.15 -2.62 -23.18
C ALA A 220 3.97 -1.63 -23.20
N LEU A 221 4.19 -0.39 -22.80
CA LEU A 221 3.14 0.62 -22.68
C LEU A 221 2.57 1.06 -24.05
N LEU A 222 3.38 1.07 -25.11
CA LEU A 222 2.94 1.46 -26.45
C LEU A 222 2.22 0.34 -27.23
N THR A 223 2.55 -0.92 -26.95
CA THR A 223 2.06 -2.07 -27.74
C THR A 223 1.04 -2.95 -27.03
N ASN A 224 0.83 -2.78 -25.71
CA ASN A 224 -0.04 -3.68 -24.96
C ASN A 224 -1.50 -3.65 -25.46
N PRO A 225 -2.07 -4.80 -25.87
CA PRO A 225 -3.41 -4.87 -26.46
C PRO A 225 -4.52 -4.59 -25.44
N ARG A 226 -4.25 -4.73 -24.14
CA ARG A 226 -5.23 -4.59 -23.06
C ARG A 226 -5.77 -3.16 -22.97
N ILE A 227 -4.89 -2.16 -23.09
CA ILE A 227 -5.27 -0.74 -23.15
C ILE A 227 -6.19 -0.49 -24.34
N ARG A 228 -5.85 -1.01 -25.52
CA ARG A 228 -6.65 -0.83 -26.74
C ARG A 228 -8.01 -1.50 -26.63
N ALA A 229 -8.06 -2.74 -26.15
CA ALA A 229 -9.29 -3.51 -25.99
C ALA A 229 -10.26 -2.84 -25.02
N THR A 230 -9.79 -2.43 -23.84
CA THR A 230 -10.62 -1.75 -22.85
C THR A 230 -11.08 -0.38 -23.33
N THR A 231 -10.21 0.39 -24.00
CA THR A 231 -10.59 1.68 -24.59
C THR A 231 -11.69 1.50 -25.65
N ALA A 232 -11.52 0.54 -26.57
CA ALA A 232 -12.50 0.27 -27.62
C ALA A 232 -13.86 -0.17 -27.04
N HIS A 233 -13.83 -1.03 -26.02
CA HIS A 233 -15.03 -1.49 -25.33
C HIS A 233 -15.79 -0.34 -24.65
N LEU A 234 -15.07 0.56 -23.96
CA LEU A 234 -15.67 1.73 -23.31
C LEU A 234 -16.26 2.73 -24.33
N ARG A 235 -15.54 3.03 -25.41
CA ARG A 235 -16.02 3.90 -26.49
C ARG A 235 -17.28 3.36 -27.14
N ALA A 236 -17.33 2.06 -27.41
CA ALA A 236 -18.51 1.41 -27.97
C ALA A 236 -19.71 1.49 -27.01
N ALA A 237 -19.49 1.25 -25.73
CA ALA A 237 -20.54 1.26 -24.71
C ALA A 237 -21.18 2.64 -24.48
N TYR A 238 -20.44 3.72 -24.70
CA TYR A 238 -20.91 5.11 -24.56
C TYR A 238 -21.19 5.81 -25.89
N ALA A 239 -20.94 5.13 -27.02
CA ALA A 239 -20.96 5.73 -28.35
C ALA A 239 -20.14 7.03 -28.46
N ASP A 240 -19.03 7.11 -27.72
CA ASP A 240 -18.17 8.29 -27.63
C ASP A 240 -16.73 7.93 -28.03
N PRO A 241 -16.24 8.37 -29.20
CA PRO A 241 -14.89 8.07 -29.65
C PRO A 241 -13.80 8.89 -28.92
N THR A 242 -14.17 9.91 -28.15
CA THR A 242 -13.23 10.82 -27.48
C THR A 242 -12.67 10.25 -26.19
N ILE A 243 -13.33 9.24 -25.60
CA ILE A 243 -12.89 8.61 -24.36
C ILE A 243 -11.48 8.02 -24.53
N SER A 244 -10.57 8.38 -23.63
CA SER A 244 -9.23 7.82 -23.54
C SER A 244 -8.96 7.35 -22.12
N LEU A 245 -8.36 6.16 -21.98
CA LEU A 245 -7.94 5.67 -20.67
C LEU A 245 -6.91 6.60 -20.05
N MET A 246 -7.11 6.92 -18.78
CA MET A 246 -6.17 7.64 -17.94
C MET A 246 -5.55 6.64 -16.97
N THR A 247 -4.29 6.28 -17.18
CA THR A 247 -3.55 5.33 -16.32
C THR A 247 -2.40 6.04 -15.61
N ALA A 248 -1.68 5.33 -14.73
CA ALA A 248 -0.43 5.84 -14.16
C ALA A 248 0.62 6.22 -15.23
N ASN A 249 0.52 5.68 -16.45
CA ASN A 249 1.36 6.10 -17.57
C ASN A 249 1.24 7.59 -17.89
N GLU A 250 0.00 8.09 -17.91
CA GLU A 250 -0.36 9.49 -18.14
C GLU A 250 -0.16 10.37 -16.90
N MET A 251 0.43 9.87 -15.81
CA MET A 251 0.67 10.65 -14.59
C MET A 251 2.15 10.87 -14.27
N GLY A 252 3.06 10.39 -15.12
CA GLY A 252 4.49 10.59 -14.93
C GLY A 252 5.35 9.33 -15.04
N VAL A 253 4.81 8.18 -15.48
CA VAL A 253 5.67 7.01 -15.77
C VAL A 253 6.41 7.18 -17.10
N LEU A 254 5.70 7.46 -18.21
CA LEU A 254 6.33 7.84 -19.49
C LEU A 254 5.81 9.16 -20.06
N ARG A 255 4.64 9.62 -19.62
CA ARG A 255 4.03 10.86 -20.11
C ARG A 255 3.85 11.85 -18.97
N ALA A 256 3.99 13.13 -19.28
CA ALA A 256 3.63 14.18 -18.35
C ALA A 256 2.11 14.18 -18.10
N PRO A 257 1.68 14.57 -16.89
CA PRO A 257 0.26 14.63 -16.58
C PRO A 257 -0.49 15.70 -17.39
N PRO A 258 -1.82 15.53 -17.57
CA PRO A 258 -2.67 16.55 -18.12
C PRO A 258 -2.50 17.88 -17.39
N ALA A 259 -2.56 18.99 -18.14
CA ALA A 259 -2.43 20.31 -17.56
C ALA A 259 -3.47 20.55 -16.45
N GLY A 260 -3.01 21.10 -15.32
CA GLY A 260 -3.86 21.40 -14.16
C GLY A 260 -4.08 20.25 -13.18
N LEU A 261 -3.78 19.00 -13.55
CA LEU A 261 -3.87 17.87 -12.62
C LEU A 261 -2.85 18.05 -11.47
N ARG A 262 -3.30 17.90 -10.23
CA ARG A 262 -2.43 17.86 -9.05
C ARG A 262 -2.28 16.43 -8.55
N VAL A 263 -1.06 16.05 -8.19
CA VAL A 263 -0.75 14.76 -7.58
C VAL A 263 -0.17 15.03 -6.20
N LEU A 264 -0.92 14.66 -5.17
CA LEU A 264 -0.48 14.69 -3.78
C LEU A 264 0.26 13.39 -3.51
N CYS A 265 1.53 13.46 -3.11
CA CYS A 265 2.32 12.28 -2.79
C CYS A 265 2.44 12.13 -1.27
N ALA A 266 2.28 10.91 -0.77
CA ALA A 266 2.33 10.57 0.64
C ALA A 266 3.74 10.61 1.26
N ILE A 267 4.71 11.20 0.56
CA ILE A 267 6.12 11.30 0.97
C ILE A 267 6.60 12.75 0.91
N SER A 268 7.63 13.08 1.69
CA SER A 268 8.35 14.34 1.65
C SER A 268 9.65 14.22 0.82
N PRO A 269 10.19 15.31 0.25
CA PRO A 269 11.35 15.25 -0.64
C PRO A 269 12.63 14.72 0.02
N ASP A 270 12.78 14.93 1.32
CA ASP A 270 13.91 14.49 2.16
C ASP A 270 13.91 12.98 2.42
N LEU A 271 12.75 12.32 2.27
CA LEU A 271 12.61 10.87 2.40
C LEU A 271 12.63 10.14 1.05
N ASP A 272 12.87 10.86 -0.05
CA ASP A 272 12.76 10.34 -1.41
C ASP A 272 14.10 10.39 -2.18
N TYR A 273 14.09 9.93 -3.43
CA TYR A 273 15.19 10.09 -4.37
C TYR A 273 15.53 11.58 -4.52
N PRO A 274 16.82 11.94 -4.63
CA PRO A 274 17.25 13.32 -4.83
C PRO A 274 16.93 13.76 -6.27
N LEU A 275 15.67 14.15 -6.48
CA LEU A 275 15.15 14.71 -7.72
C LEU A 275 15.81 16.07 -7.98
N SER A 276 16.26 16.30 -9.21
CA SER A 276 16.85 17.59 -9.58
C SER A 276 15.79 18.69 -9.65
N VAL A 277 14.57 18.30 -10.01
CA VAL A 277 13.40 19.18 -10.11
C VAL A 277 12.20 18.41 -9.57
N ILE A 278 11.42 19.04 -8.69
CA ILE A 278 10.08 18.57 -8.32
C ILE A 278 9.10 19.35 -9.20
N PRO A 279 8.39 18.70 -10.13
CA PRO A 279 7.43 19.39 -10.98
C PRO A 279 6.34 20.12 -10.16
N PRO A 280 5.87 21.31 -10.58
CA PRO A 280 4.90 22.11 -9.81
C PRO A 280 3.55 21.43 -9.54
N HIS A 281 3.21 20.42 -10.35
CA HIS A 281 1.97 19.67 -10.19
C HIS A 281 2.05 18.59 -9.09
N LEU A 282 3.27 18.18 -8.73
CA LEU A 282 3.52 17.26 -7.61
C LEU A 282 3.56 18.04 -6.30
N VAL A 283 2.79 17.57 -5.33
CA VAL A 283 2.70 18.17 -4.00
C VAL A 283 3.14 17.11 -2.99
N PRO A 284 4.36 17.19 -2.46
CA PRO A 284 4.77 16.32 -1.37
C PRO A 284 3.99 16.69 -0.10
N CYS A 285 3.28 15.73 0.47
CA CYS A 285 2.42 15.90 1.64
C CYS A 285 2.77 14.91 2.76
N GLY A 286 3.90 14.20 2.65
CA GLY A 286 4.22 13.07 3.51
C GLY A 286 5.09 13.36 4.75
N PRO A 287 5.35 12.31 5.55
CA PRO A 287 4.75 10.98 5.42
C PRO A 287 3.27 10.98 5.82
N ILE A 288 2.39 10.49 4.94
CA ILE A 288 0.97 10.31 5.27
C ILE A 288 0.80 8.91 5.87
N VAL A 289 0.64 8.86 7.20
CA VAL A 289 0.52 7.62 7.96
C VAL A 289 -0.83 7.57 8.67
N ARG A 290 -1.46 6.40 8.70
CA ARG A 290 -2.75 6.20 9.37
C ARG A 290 -2.61 6.48 10.87
N ALA A 291 -3.53 7.26 11.43
CA ALA A 291 -3.65 7.40 12.87
C ALA A 291 -4.20 6.10 13.45
N VAL A 292 -3.58 5.61 14.53
CA VAL A 292 -3.95 4.35 15.17
C VAL A 292 -4.24 4.58 16.64
N ALA A 293 -5.15 3.80 17.20
CA ALA A 293 -5.30 3.75 18.64
C ALA A 293 -4.07 3.07 19.24
N PRO A 294 -3.59 3.50 20.43
CA PRO A 294 -2.58 2.77 21.18
C PRO A 294 -3.01 1.31 21.40
N LEU A 295 -2.03 0.42 21.58
CA LEU A 295 -2.30 -0.95 22.00
C LEU A 295 -3.16 -0.95 23.30
N GLY A 296 -4.03 -1.96 23.43
CA GLY A 296 -4.89 -2.14 24.60
C GLY A 296 -6.11 -1.22 24.70
N ARG A 297 -6.12 -0.03 24.04
CA ARG A 297 -7.28 0.88 24.01
C ARG A 297 -8.01 0.87 22.67
N GLY A 298 -8.69 -0.25 22.37
CA GLY A 298 -9.65 -0.33 21.27
C GLY A 298 -9.07 -0.41 19.85
N GLY A 299 -7.75 -0.57 19.70
CA GLY A 299 -7.19 -1.15 18.47
C GLY A 299 -7.59 -2.63 18.39
N ARG A 300 -7.86 -3.17 17.19
CA ARG A 300 -8.19 -4.59 17.06
C ARG A 300 -7.14 -5.45 17.76
N GLY A 301 -7.64 -6.35 18.59
CA GLY A 301 -6.90 -6.93 19.71
C GLY A 301 -7.47 -6.44 21.04
N VAL A 302 -8.78 -6.62 21.25
CA VAL A 302 -9.36 -6.65 22.60
C VAL A 302 -8.85 -7.94 23.25
N MET A 303 -7.66 -7.84 23.82
CA MET A 303 -7.39 -8.43 25.12
C MET A 303 -6.77 -7.29 25.90
N ASP A 304 -7.45 -6.91 26.98
CA ASP A 304 -7.14 -5.77 27.82
C ASP A 304 -5.62 -5.69 28.07
N ALA A 305 -5.07 -4.48 28.05
CA ALA A 305 -3.64 -4.22 28.30
C ALA A 305 -3.10 -4.94 29.55
N ASP A 306 -4.00 -5.30 30.47
CA ASP A 306 -3.76 -5.94 31.76
C ASP A 306 -3.98 -7.47 31.78
N GLU A 307 -4.37 -8.13 30.66
CA GLU A 307 -4.47 -9.59 30.62
C GLU A 307 -3.08 -10.26 30.52
N PRO A 308 -2.76 -11.22 31.41
CA PRO A 308 -1.52 -12.00 31.33
C PRO A 308 -1.43 -12.74 29.98
N GLY A 309 -0.55 -12.27 29.08
CA GLY A 309 -0.33 -12.88 27.77
C GLY A 309 -0.68 -11.99 26.57
N SER A 310 -1.25 -10.80 26.79
CA SER A 310 -1.55 -9.84 25.71
C SER A 310 -0.30 -9.47 24.88
N LEU A 311 -0.53 -9.06 23.63
CA LEU A 311 0.58 -8.62 22.76
C LEU A 311 1.27 -7.38 23.35
N GLU A 312 0.51 -6.46 23.92
CA GLU A 312 1.03 -5.27 24.57
C GLU A 312 1.94 -5.60 25.75
N ALA A 313 1.45 -6.41 26.71
CA ALA A 313 2.24 -6.80 27.88
C ALA A 313 3.54 -7.52 27.48
N TRP A 314 3.51 -8.29 26.39
CA TRP A 314 4.70 -8.92 25.85
C TRP A 314 5.69 -7.94 25.19
N LEU A 315 5.18 -6.91 24.51
CA LEU A 315 6.01 -5.85 23.89
C LEU A 315 6.60 -4.90 24.94
N THR A 316 5.87 -4.61 26.01
CA THR A 316 6.22 -3.60 27.03
C THR A 316 6.88 -4.18 28.28
N ARG A 317 7.07 -5.50 28.37
CA ARG A 317 7.76 -6.13 29.50
C ARG A 317 9.13 -5.48 29.77
N ALA A 318 9.52 -5.41 31.04
CA ALA A 318 10.62 -4.58 31.50
C ALA A 318 11.95 -4.83 30.74
N GLY A 319 12.36 -3.84 29.93
CA GLY A 319 13.60 -3.86 29.15
C GLY A 319 13.54 -4.72 27.89
N ALA A 320 12.35 -5.13 27.43
CA ALA A 320 12.21 -5.78 26.13
C ALA A 320 12.73 -4.90 25.00
N GLN A 321 13.45 -5.54 24.08
CA GLN A 321 13.87 -4.94 22.82
C GLN A 321 13.41 -5.85 21.70
N THR A 322 12.51 -5.38 20.84
CA THR A 322 11.80 -6.21 19.88
C THR A 322 12.30 -5.96 18.46
N ILE A 323 12.63 -7.05 17.77
CA ILE A 323 12.71 -7.08 16.31
C ILE A 323 11.31 -7.41 15.79
N TYR A 324 10.67 -6.46 15.12
CA TYR A 324 9.37 -6.67 14.50
C TYR A 324 9.55 -7.01 13.02
N VAL A 325 9.12 -8.21 12.63
CA VAL A 325 9.23 -8.73 11.27
C VAL A 325 7.83 -8.82 10.65
N ASN A 326 7.56 -7.95 9.68
CA ASN A 326 6.31 -7.94 8.93
C ASN A 326 6.56 -7.61 7.46
N LEU A 327 6.45 -8.62 6.60
CA LEU A 327 6.74 -8.51 5.18
C LEU A 327 5.50 -8.17 4.34
N GLY A 328 4.53 -7.48 4.93
CA GLY A 328 3.32 -7.03 4.24
C GLY A 328 2.27 -8.13 4.04
N THR A 329 1.27 -7.84 3.23
CA THR A 329 0.10 -8.72 3.01
C THR A 329 0.31 -9.75 1.90
N HIS A 330 1.20 -9.46 0.95
CA HIS A 330 1.35 -10.22 -0.28
C HIS A 330 2.54 -11.17 -0.26
N LEU A 331 3.63 -10.84 0.43
CA LEU A 331 4.78 -11.75 0.51
C LEU A 331 4.44 -12.92 1.42
N ARG A 332 4.65 -14.13 0.89
CA ARG A 332 4.48 -15.40 1.60
C ARG A 332 5.73 -16.23 1.39
N ALA A 333 6.15 -16.93 2.43
CA ALA A 333 7.27 -17.85 2.39
C ALA A 333 6.77 -19.28 2.19
N ASP A 334 7.56 -20.11 1.52
CA ASP A 334 7.47 -21.57 1.65
C ASP A 334 8.21 -22.05 2.91
N VAL A 335 8.18 -23.36 3.15
CA VAL A 335 8.78 -23.97 4.34
C VAL A 335 10.30 -23.79 4.36
N ALA A 336 10.97 -23.86 3.22
CA ALA A 336 12.41 -23.70 3.13
C ALA A 336 12.82 -22.26 3.41
N GLU A 337 12.17 -21.30 2.73
CA GLU A 337 12.35 -19.86 2.94
C GLU A 337 12.13 -19.47 4.42
N ALA A 338 11.05 -19.98 5.03
CA ALA A 338 10.75 -19.73 6.44
C ALA A 338 11.76 -20.37 7.40
N ARG A 339 12.29 -21.55 7.07
CA ARG A 339 13.29 -22.23 7.91
C ARG A 339 14.63 -21.49 7.90
N GLU A 340 15.06 -20.97 6.76
CA GLU A 340 16.26 -20.12 6.67
C GLU A 340 16.09 -18.83 7.47
N MET A 341 14.93 -18.18 7.38
CA MET A 341 14.62 -16.99 8.18
C MET A 341 14.62 -17.29 9.69
N ALA A 342 14.10 -18.44 10.09
CA ALA A 342 14.14 -18.90 11.48
C ALA A 342 15.59 -19.13 11.96
N GLY A 343 16.45 -19.72 11.12
CA GLY A 343 17.88 -19.85 11.40
C GLY A 343 18.57 -18.51 11.57
N ALA A 344 18.25 -17.52 10.72
CA ALA A 344 18.79 -16.17 10.87
C ALA A 344 18.37 -15.51 12.20
N PHE A 345 17.14 -15.72 12.67
CA PHE A 345 16.70 -15.21 13.98
C PHE A 345 17.45 -15.86 15.13
N ARG A 346 17.68 -17.18 15.06
CA ARG A 346 18.52 -17.91 16.01
C ARG A 346 19.90 -17.26 16.09
N ASP A 347 20.57 -17.08 14.96
CA ASP A 347 21.91 -16.50 14.89
C ASP A 347 21.96 -15.08 15.48
N VAL A 348 20.95 -14.26 15.20
CA VAL A 348 20.84 -12.90 15.76
C VAL A 348 20.67 -12.93 17.28
N LEU A 349 19.83 -13.83 17.81
CA LEU A 349 19.58 -13.95 19.24
C LEU A 349 20.82 -14.47 19.98
N ASP A 350 21.48 -15.50 19.45
CA ASP A 350 22.70 -16.08 20.01
C ASP A 350 23.84 -15.03 20.00
N ARG A 351 23.98 -14.28 18.90
CA ARG A 351 24.99 -13.22 18.80
C ARG A 351 24.70 -12.08 19.77
N ALA A 352 23.44 -11.67 19.91
CA ALA A 352 23.05 -10.62 20.85
C ALA A 352 23.39 -11.03 22.30
N GLU A 353 23.14 -12.28 22.66
CA GLU A 353 23.52 -12.83 23.96
C GLU A 353 25.04 -12.84 24.17
N ALA A 354 25.80 -13.33 23.19
CA ALA A 354 27.26 -13.40 23.26
C ALA A 354 27.95 -12.03 23.43
N VAL A 355 27.35 -10.95 22.92
CA VAL A 355 27.88 -9.58 23.08
C VAL A 355 27.19 -8.77 24.18
N GLY A 356 26.24 -9.37 24.92
CA GLY A 356 25.47 -8.69 25.95
C GLY A 356 24.50 -7.63 25.44
N PHE A 357 24.16 -7.64 24.15
CA PHE A 357 23.19 -6.70 23.59
C PHE A 357 21.81 -6.92 24.21
N GLY A 358 21.19 -5.84 24.65
CA GLY A 358 19.86 -5.87 25.28
C GLY A 358 19.78 -6.62 26.60
N GLY A 359 20.91 -6.95 27.23
CA GLY A 359 20.95 -7.65 28.53
C GLY A 359 20.14 -8.96 28.54
N GLY A 360 20.14 -9.70 27.42
CA GLY A 360 19.39 -10.95 27.25
C GLY A 360 17.89 -10.80 26.97
N ARG A 361 17.40 -9.57 26.71
CA ARG A 361 15.97 -9.27 26.55
C ARG A 361 15.55 -8.98 25.11
N LEU A 362 16.45 -9.22 24.14
CA LEU A 362 16.11 -9.15 22.73
C LEU A 362 15.07 -10.22 22.40
N GLN A 363 13.98 -9.80 21.74
CA GLN A 363 12.85 -10.64 21.38
C GLN A 363 12.46 -10.43 19.91
N VAL A 364 11.74 -11.40 19.32
CA VAL A 364 11.31 -11.34 17.92
C VAL A 364 9.80 -11.55 17.82
N LEU A 365 9.13 -10.60 17.17
CA LEU A 365 7.73 -10.74 16.75
C LEU A 365 7.71 -10.94 15.24
N TRP A 366 7.35 -12.15 14.80
CA TRP A 366 7.37 -12.51 13.40
C TRP A 366 5.97 -12.81 12.87
N LYS A 367 5.50 -11.96 11.95
CA LYS A 367 4.34 -12.23 11.12
C LYS A 367 4.78 -13.03 9.88
N LEU A 368 4.46 -14.32 9.85
CA LEU A 368 4.81 -15.24 8.78
C LEU A 368 3.61 -15.50 7.86
N GLY A 369 3.65 -14.96 6.64
CA GLY A 369 2.73 -15.37 5.58
C GLY A 369 3.14 -16.71 4.99
N ARG A 370 2.27 -17.73 5.04
CA ARG A 370 2.58 -19.08 4.55
C ARG A 370 2.03 -19.35 3.15
N LYS A 371 2.85 -19.88 2.25
CA LYS A 371 2.41 -20.44 0.96
C LYS A 371 1.64 -21.74 1.24
N THR A 372 0.45 -21.89 0.66
CA THR A 372 -0.30 -23.15 0.68
C THR A 372 0.23 -24.02 -0.46
N GLY A 373 0.62 -25.27 -0.19
CA GLY A 373 1.15 -26.17 -1.21
C GLY A 373 0.13 -26.43 -2.31
N ALA A 374 0.46 -26.01 -3.54
CA ALA A 374 -0.27 -26.17 -4.80
C ALA A 374 -1.77 -25.79 -4.83
N VAL A 375 -2.27 -25.53 -6.04
CA VAL A 375 -3.67 -25.21 -6.31
C VAL A 375 -4.55 -26.40 -5.86
N GLY A 376 -5.24 -26.24 -4.72
CA GLY A 376 -6.10 -27.28 -4.14
C GLY A 376 -5.62 -27.91 -2.82
N GLY A 377 -4.52 -27.44 -2.22
CA GLY A 377 -4.07 -27.89 -0.89
C GLY A 377 -5.00 -27.49 0.26
N GLU A 378 -4.94 -28.26 1.36
CA GLU A 378 -5.67 -27.97 2.60
C GLU A 378 -5.42 -26.54 3.08
N LYS A 379 -6.50 -25.88 3.49
CA LYS A 379 -6.43 -24.52 4.04
C LYS A 379 -5.65 -24.58 5.35
N LEU A 380 -4.45 -24.01 5.36
CA LEU A 380 -3.63 -23.92 6.57
C LEU A 380 -4.43 -23.28 7.71
N GLU A 381 -4.49 -23.96 8.84
CA GLU A 381 -5.13 -23.44 10.03
C GLU A 381 -4.32 -22.28 10.61
N ARG A 382 -5.02 -21.20 10.99
CA ARG A 382 -4.39 -19.98 11.53
C ARG A 382 -3.63 -20.31 12.82
N ASN A 383 -2.39 -19.84 12.89
CA ASN A 383 -1.45 -19.97 14.00
C ASN A 383 -1.15 -21.42 14.42
N LYS A 384 -1.41 -22.40 13.54
CA LYS A 384 -1.01 -23.80 13.74
C LYS A 384 0.14 -24.17 12.80
N PHE A 385 1.33 -24.37 13.37
CA PHE A 385 2.56 -24.71 12.67
C PHE A 385 2.87 -26.20 12.83
N GLU A 386 2.04 -27.03 12.19
CA GLU A 386 2.16 -28.50 12.22
C GLU A 386 2.69 -29.04 10.89
N GLY A 387 2.93 -30.36 10.82
CA GLY A 387 3.46 -31.01 9.62
C GLY A 387 4.82 -30.44 9.20
N GLU A 388 4.95 -30.08 7.92
CA GLU A 388 6.18 -29.50 7.36
C GLU A 388 6.55 -28.15 8.03
N TRP A 389 5.56 -27.40 8.52
CA TRP A 389 5.78 -26.12 9.21
C TRP A 389 6.32 -26.28 10.63
N LYS A 390 6.19 -27.47 11.24
CA LYS A 390 6.74 -27.75 12.58
C LYS A 390 8.25 -27.51 12.62
N GLY A 391 8.95 -27.85 11.54
CA GLY A 391 10.39 -27.65 11.42
C GLY A 391 10.83 -26.18 11.52
N VAL A 392 9.96 -25.23 11.15
CA VAL A 392 10.24 -23.79 11.28
C VAL A 392 10.21 -23.38 12.75
N CYS A 393 9.18 -23.81 13.50
CA CYS A 393 9.08 -23.53 14.93
C CYS A 393 10.10 -24.31 15.76
N ASP A 394 10.49 -25.52 15.33
CA ASP A 394 11.49 -26.33 16.02
C ASP A 394 12.85 -25.61 16.13
N VAL A 395 13.24 -24.85 15.10
CA VAL A 395 14.48 -24.05 15.10
C VAL A 395 14.50 -23.00 16.21
N LEU A 396 13.34 -22.45 16.57
CA LEU A 396 13.17 -21.37 17.55
C LEU A 396 12.50 -21.83 18.85
N ARG A 397 12.34 -23.15 19.03
CA ARG A 397 11.55 -23.74 20.11
C ARG A 397 11.99 -23.26 21.51
N PRO A 398 13.28 -23.27 21.88
CA PRO A 398 13.72 -22.75 23.18
C PRO A 398 13.30 -21.30 23.45
N GLU A 399 13.32 -20.44 22.43
CA GLU A 399 12.98 -19.01 22.51
C GLU A 399 11.48 -18.78 22.49
N MET A 400 10.73 -19.66 21.84
CA MET A 400 9.28 -19.63 21.91
C MET A 400 8.82 -20.06 23.30
N GLU A 401 9.40 -21.14 23.85
CA GLU A 401 9.07 -21.66 25.18
C GLU A 401 9.47 -20.70 26.31
N ASN A 402 10.58 -19.95 26.18
CA ASN A 402 10.96 -18.89 27.11
C ASN A 402 10.27 -17.54 26.84
N GLY A 403 9.40 -17.47 25.84
CA GLY A 403 8.64 -16.27 25.49
C GLY A 403 9.46 -15.13 24.88
N ARG A 404 10.64 -15.38 24.28
CA ARG A 404 11.41 -14.39 23.50
C ARG A 404 11.01 -14.35 22.02
N VAL A 405 10.34 -15.36 21.49
CA VAL A 405 9.89 -15.38 20.10
C VAL A 405 8.38 -15.63 20.02
N LYS A 406 7.67 -14.78 19.26
CA LYS A 406 6.27 -14.99 18.87
C LYS A 406 6.17 -15.08 17.35
N VAL A 407 5.70 -16.22 16.84
CA VAL A 407 5.41 -16.44 15.41
C VAL A 407 3.90 -16.51 15.22
N THR A 408 3.36 -15.75 14.27
CA THR A 408 1.93 -15.69 13.96
C THR A 408 1.70 -15.52 12.46
N ASP A 409 0.58 -16.02 11.93
CA ASP A 409 0.17 -15.71 10.55
C ASP A 409 -0.24 -14.25 10.38
N TRP A 410 -0.82 -13.69 11.44
CA TRP A 410 -1.40 -12.36 11.43
C TRP A 410 -1.32 -11.71 12.80
N VAL A 411 -0.92 -10.44 12.81
CA VAL A 411 -0.95 -9.60 14.01
C VAL A 411 -2.26 -8.82 13.95
N ASP A 412 -3.14 -9.02 14.93
CA ASP A 412 -4.45 -8.35 14.95
C ASP A 412 -4.33 -6.84 15.17
N ALA A 413 -3.32 -6.44 15.95
CA ALA A 413 -2.95 -5.04 16.11
C ALA A 413 -2.45 -4.45 14.79
N GLU A 414 -2.77 -3.18 14.57
CA GLU A 414 -2.29 -2.45 13.41
C GLU A 414 -0.76 -2.31 13.46
N PRO A 415 -0.02 -2.47 12.35
CA PRO A 415 1.44 -2.45 12.36
C PRO A 415 2.04 -1.20 13.02
N LYS A 416 1.44 -0.03 12.79
CA LYS A 416 1.84 1.22 13.46
C LYS A 416 1.69 1.16 14.97
N ALA A 417 0.63 0.59 15.50
CA ALA A 417 0.43 0.49 16.96
C ALA A 417 1.49 -0.40 17.61
N VAL A 418 1.95 -1.45 16.89
CA VAL A 418 3.08 -2.28 17.33
C VAL A 418 4.38 -1.46 17.34
N LEU A 419 4.63 -0.67 16.30
CA LEU A 419 5.82 0.18 16.19
C LEU A 419 5.84 1.28 17.28
N GLU A 420 4.69 1.87 17.57
CA GLU A 420 4.51 2.90 18.61
C GLU A 420 4.48 2.36 20.05
N SER A 421 4.58 1.04 20.24
CA SER A 421 4.62 0.42 21.57
C SER A 421 5.84 0.81 22.42
N GLY A 422 6.86 1.43 21.82
CA GLY A 422 8.10 1.86 22.47
C GLY A 422 9.12 0.73 22.72
N GLY A 423 8.73 -0.54 22.52
CA GLY A 423 9.62 -1.71 22.68
C GLY A 423 10.29 -2.19 21.40
N VAL A 424 9.94 -1.65 20.24
CA VAL A 424 10.51 -2.07 18.94
C VAL A 424 11.82 -1.33 18.66
N VAL A 425 12.91 -2.08 18.46
CA VAL A 425 14.25 -1.53 18.17
C VAL A 425 14.69 -1.77 16.73
N CYS A 426 14.00 -2.65 16.00
CA CYS A 426 14.28 -2.96 14.61
C CYS A 426 13.00 -3.38 13.89
N SER A 427 12.74 -2.81 12.71
CA SER A 427 11.65 -3.20 11.82
C SER A 427 12.23 -3.88 10.58
N VAL A 428 11.90 -5.15 10.38
CA VAL A 428 12.20 -5.90 9.16
C VAL A 428 10.94 -5.95 8.32
N ASN A 429 10.95 -5.23 7.19
CA ASN A 429 9.80 -5.11 6.31
C ASN A 429 10.19 -5.34 4.84
N HIS A 430 9.18 -5.49 3.99
CA HIS A 430 9.32 -5.79 2.56
C HIS A 430 9.62 -4.56 1.69
N GLY A 431 9.86 -3.38 2.27
CA GLY A 431 10.12 -2.14 1.54
C GLY A 431 8.87 -1.51 0.89
N GLY A 432 7.67 -1.94 1.25
CA GLY A 432 6.43 -1.26 0.83
C GLY A 432 6.33 0.13 1.46
N ALA A 433 5.83 1.11 0.69
CA ALA A 433 5.82 2.53 1.08
C ALA A 433 5.19 2.78 2.46
N ASN A 434 4.00 2.22 2.73
CA ASN A 434 3.33 2.39 4.03
C ASN A 434 4.16 1.80 5.18
N SER A 435 4.72 0.60 5.02
CA SER A 435 5.56 -0.03 6.05
C SER A 435 6.85 0.74 6.30
N PHE A 436 7.42 1.36 5.26
CA PHE A 436 8.57 2.25 5.40
C PHE A 436 8.20 3.52 6.19
N TYR A 437 7.10 4.18 5.85
CA TYR A 437 6.65 5.39 6.55
C TYR A 437 6.26 5.11 8.00
N GLU A 438 5.55 4.01 8.25
CA GLU A 438 5.17 3.58 9.61
C GLU A 438 6.41 3.27 10.48
N ALA A 439 7.49 2.76 9.89
CA ALA A 439 8.72 2.47 10.63
C ALA A 439 9.58 3.72 10.89
N LEU A 440 9.45 4.76 10.07
CA LEU A 440 10.15 6.03 10.27
C LEU A 440 9.47 6.95 11.29
N TRP A 441 8.15 6.82 11.45
CA TRP A 441 7.31 7.70 12.27
C TRP A 441 6.71 6.98 13.46
#